data_AF-A0A2N5YJQ1-F1
#
_entry.id   AF-A0A2N5YJQ1-F1
#
_cell.length_a   1.000
_cell.length_b   1.000
_cell.length_c   1.000
_cell.angle_alpha   90.00
_cell.angle_beta   90.00
_cell.angle_gamma   90.00
#
_symmetry.space_group_name_H-M   'P 1'
#
loop_
_entity.id
_entity.type
_entity.pdbx_description
1 polymer ?
#
loop_
_entity_poly.entity_id
_entity_poly.type
_entity_poly.pdbx_seq_one_letter_code
_entity_poly.pdbx_strand_id
1 'polypeptide(L)'
;MKKIIPLIFVLHLFILISCNRSDTSVNQNNTDKDLSITEKFNKTKNLAKCRSAELFDIFKQKLSPEEQTLLEFLYAYMPLSDLADYNGKFFLKNVQSSLAARNGFSWGKSIPEHIFNH
;
A
#
# COMPACT_ATOMS: atom_id res chain seq x y z
N MET A 1 -59.89 -12.11 -22.03
CA MET A 1 -58.93 -11.55 -21.04
C MET A 1 -57.97 -12.62 -20.51
N LYS A 2 -57.12 -13.23 -21.37
CA LYS A 2 -56.15 -14.29 -20.96
C LYS A 2 -54.77 -14.19 -21.64
N LYS A 3 -54.46 -13.08 -22.32
CA LYS A 3 -53.19 -12.90 -23.06
C LYS A 3 -52.30 -11.76 -22.54
N ILE A 4 -52.67 -11.12 -21.43
CA ILE A 4 -51.91 -9.98 -20.84
C ILE A 4 -50.92 -10.47 -19.76
N ILE A 5 -51.17 -11.64 -19.16
CA ILE A 5 -50.32 -12.26 -18.13
C ILE A 5 -48.89 -12.60 -18.63
N PRO A 6 -48.67 -13.17 -19.85
CA PRO A 6 -47.31 -13.49 -20.28
C PRO A 6 -46.52 -12.23 -20.72
N LEU A 7 -47.20 -11.13 -21.05
CA LEU A 7 -46.55 -9.88 -21.46
C LEU A 7 -45.91 -9.16 -20.26
N ILE A 8 -46.56 -9.20 -19.10
CA ILE A 8 -46.05 -8.62 -17.84
C ILE A 8 -44.86 -9.43 -17.31
N PHE A 9 -44.89 -10.76 -17.49
CA PHE A 9 -43.80 -11.65 -17.04
C PHE A 9 -42.52 -11.46 -17.86
N VAL A 10 -42.63 -11.20 -19.17
CA VAL A 10 -41.48 -10.89 -20.04
C VAL A 10 -40.89 -9.51 -19.73
N LEU A 11 -41.74 -8.52 -19.36
CA LEU A 11 -41.28 -7.19 -18.95
C LEU A 11 -40.47 -7.21 -17.64
N HIS A 12 -40.84 -8.06 -16.67
CA HIS A 12 -40.08 -8.21 -15.42
C HIS A 12 -38.74 -8.95 -15.59
N LEU A 13 -38.61 -9.81 -16.60
CA LEU A 13 -37.36 -10.53 -16.86
C LEU A 13 -36.26 -9.62 -17.44
N PHE A 14 -36.63 -8.56 -18.15
CA PHE A 14 -35.68 -7.58 -18.71
C PHE A 14 -35.06 -6.64 -17.66
N ILE A 15 -35.70 -6.47 -16.49
CA ILE A 15 -35.20 -5.58 -15.42
C ILE A 15 -33.99 -6.20 -14.71
N LEU A 16 -33.80 -7.52 -14.75
CA LEU A 16 -32.69 -8.21 -14.08
C LEU A 16 -31.38 -8.27 -14.89
N ILE A 17 -31.35 -7.76 -16.13
CA ILE A 17 -30.15 -7.80 -17.00
C ILE A 17 -29.43 -6.43 -17.03
N SER A 18 -29.95 -5.39 -16.39
CA SER A 18 -29.25 -4.11 -16.25
C SER A 18 -28.52 -4.01 -14.91
N CYS A 19 -27.28 -4.51 -14.90
CA CYS A 19 -26.14 -3.84 -14.27
C CYS A 19 -24.87 -4.64 -14.56
N ASN A 20 -24.21 -4.36 -15.68
CA ASN A 20 -22.76 -4.52 -15.73
C ASN A 20 -22.17 -3.36 -16.52
N ARG A 21 -22.25 -2.17 -15.91
CA ARG A 21 -21.51 -0.99 -16.34
C ARG A 21 -20.36 -0.84 -15.37
N SER A 22 -19.15 -1.22 -15.78
CA SER A 22 -17.93 -0.77 -15.13
C SER A 22 -17.75 0.70 -15.48
N ASP A 23 -18.50 1.57 -14.81
CA ASP A 23 -18.20 2.99 -14.79
C ASP A 23 -16.84 3.14 -14.12
N THR A 24 -15.82 3.45 -14.93
CA THR A 24 -14.50 3.90 -14.48
C THR A 24 -14.67 5.31 -13.95
N SER A 25 -15.28 5.40 -12.77
CA SER A 25 -15.27 6.59 -11.96
C SER A 25 -13.91 6.65 -11.27
N VAL A 26 -13.04 7.54 -11.74
CA VAL A 26 -11.95 8.08 -10.91
C VAL A 26 -12.64 8.73 -9.71
N ASN A 27 -12.83 7.94 -8.67
CA ASN A 27 -13.48 8.35 -7.45
C ASN A 27 -12.38 8.68 -6.45
N GLN A 28 -12.10 9.98 -6.31
CA GLN A 28 -11.41 10.53 -5.15
C GLN A 28 -12.30 10.33 -3.93
N ASN A 29 -12.33 9.11 -3.42
CA ASN A 29 -12.86 8.78 -2.12
C ASN A 29 -11.68 8.40 -1.23
N ASN A 30 -11.49 9.20 -0.18
CA ASN A 30 -10.74 8.85 1.02
C ASN A 30 -11.18 7.46 1.49
N THR A 31 -10.46 6.45 1.01
CA THR A 31 -10.48 5.10 1.51
C THR A 31 -9.02 4.73 1.62
N ASP A 32 -8.43 5.12 2.74
CA ASP A 32 -7.46 4.23 3.37
C ASP A 32 -8.23 2.95 3.71
N LYS A 33 -8.53 2.17 2.68
CA LYS A 33 -8.77 0.75 2.84
C LYS A 33 -7.53 0.28 3.57
N ASP A 34 -7.71 -0.31 4.75
CA ASP A 34 -6.59 -0.73 5.61
C ASP A 34 -5.81 -1.85 4.92
N LEU A 35 -4.93 -1.43 4.00
CA LEU A 35 -4.07 -2.30 3.23
C LEU A 35 -2.95 -2.74 4.14
N SER A 36 -2.57 -4.01 4.01
CA SER A 36 -1.37 -4.50 4.66
C SER A 36 -0.15 -3.69 4.22
N ILE A 37 0.85 -3.61 5.11
CA ILE A 37 2.15 -2.97 4.81
C ILE A 37 2.73 -3.53 3.50
N THR A 38 2.64 -4.84 3.30
CA THR A 38 3.10 -5.51 2.08
C THR A 38 2.36 -5.02 0.82
N GLU A 39 1.04 -4.85 0.88
CA GLU A 39 0.27 -4.31 -0.25
C GLU A 39 0.66 -2.86 -0.56
N LYS A 40 0.81 -2.03 0.47
CA LYS A 40 1.26 -0.64 0.32
C LYS A 40 2.68 -0.57 -0.28
N PHE A 41 3.61 -1.37 0.24
CA PHE A 41 4.96 -1.49 -0.30
C PHE A 41 4.97 -1.91 -1.78
N ASN A 42 4.15 -2.90 -2.15
CA ASN A 42 4.03 -3.33 -3.55
C ASN A 42 3.43 -2.24 -4.45
N LYS A 43 2.48 -1.44 -3.95
CA LYS A 43 1.99 -0.26 -4.67
C LYS A 43 3.10 0.78 -4.87
N THR A 44 3.90 1.05 -3.85
CA THR A 44 5.08 1.93 -3.95
C THR A 44 6.08 1.42 -5.00
N LYS A 45 6.36 0.10 -5.02
CA LYS A 45 7.22 -0.52 -6.06
C LYS A 45 6.68 -0.30 -7.46
N ASN A 46 5.38 -0.48 -7.65
CA ASN A 46 4.75 -0.27 -8.95
C ASN A 46 4.78 1.20 -9.37
N LEU A 47 4.55 2.12 -8.44
CA LEU A 47 4.60 3.57 -8.67
C LEU A 47 6.01 4.02 -9.09
N ALA A 48 7.04 3.53 -8.41
CA ALA A 48 8.43 3.90 -8.62
C ALA A 48 9.21 2.93 -9.54
N LYS A 49 8.51 2.17 -10.38
CA LYS A 49 9.12 1.14 -11.25
C LYS A 49 10.27 1.65 -12.14
N CYS A 50 10.23 2.93 -12.53
CA CYS A 50 11.26 3.55 -13.36
C CYS A 50 12.60 3.76 -12.63
N ARG A 51 12.61 3.68 -11.30
CA ARG A 51 13.81 3.75 -10.44
C ARG A 51 13.97 2.49 -9.61
N SER A 52 13.52 1.35 -10.14
CA SER A 52 13.43 0.11 -9.36
C SER A 52 14.79 -0.36 -8.83
N ALA A 53 15.85 -0.20 -9.63
CA ALA A 53 17.20 -0.58 -9.22
C ALA A 53 17.71 0.34 -8.09
N GLU A 54 17.57 1.65 -8.23
CA GLU A 54 18.05 2.64 -7.26
C GLU A 54 17.34 2.54 -5.90
N LEU A 55 16.06 2.16 -5.91
CA LEU A 55 15.23 2.06 -4.72
C LEU A 55 15.24 0.67 -4.11
N PHE A 56 15.03 -0.39 -4.91
CA PHE A 56 14.69 -1.71 -4.38
C PHE A 56 15.80 -2.75 -4.46
N ASP A 57 16.92 -2.49 -5.14
CA ASP A 57 18.06 -3.43 -5.11
C ASP A 57 18.69 -3.55 -3.74
N ILE A 58 18.45 -2.59 -2.84
CA ILE A 58 18.87 -2.67 -1.44
C ILE A 58 18.31 -3.92 -0.73
N PHE A 59 17.17 -4.46 -1.16
CA PHE A 59 16.62 -5.69 -0.60
C PHE A 59 17.31 -6.97 -1.07
N LYS A 60 18.20 -6.90 -2.08
CA LYS A 60 18.97 -8.05 -2.56
C LYS A 60 20.16 -8.37 -1.64
N GLN A 61 20.59 -7.41 -0.83
CA GLN A 61 21.65 -7.64 0.15
C GLN A 61 21.09 -8.34 1.38
N LYS A 62 21.98 -8.86 2.24
CA LYS A 62 21.58 -9.42 3.53
C LYS A 62 21.12 -8.30 4.47
N LEU A 63 19.82 -8.31 4.80
CA LEU A 63 19.22 -7.48 5.84
C LEU A 63 18.89 -8.35 7.05
N SER A 64 18.91 -7.77 8.25
CA SER A 64 18.25 -8.42 9.40
C SER A 64 16.73 -8.45 9.19
N PRO A 65 16.00 -9.37 9.84
CA PRO A 65 14.54 -9.40 9.75
C PRO A 65 13.90 -8.08 10.17
N GLU A 66 14.43 -7.44 11.21
CA GLU A 66 13.94 -6.15 11.71
C GLU A 66 14.19 -5.01 10.71
N GLU A 67 15.39 -4.92 10.13
CA GLU A 67 15.67 -3.94 9.07
C GLU A 67 14.79 -4.15 7.85
N GLN A 68 14.55 -5.40 7.44
CA GLN A 68 13.67 -5.68 6.31
C GLN A 68 12.25 -5.21 6.58
N THR A 69 11.66 -5.58 7.71
CA THR A 69 10.30 -5.17 8.09
C THR A 69 10.17 -3.66 8.18
N LEU A 70 11.10 -2.98 8.83
CA LEU A 70 11.06 -1.51 8.98
C LEU A 70 11.32 -0.78 7.67
N LEU A 71 12.17 -1.32 6.80
CA LEU A 71 12.41 -0.72 5.49
C LEU A 71 11.19 -0.89 4.58
N GLU A 72 10.52 -2.05 4.59
CA GLU A 72 9.23 -2.25 3.90
C GLU A 72 8.16 -1.30 4.45
N PHE A 73 8.09 -1.14 5.77
CA PHE A 73 7.20 -0.18 6.41
C PHE A 73 7.49 1.25 5.93
N LEU A 74 8.75 1.67 5.95
CA LEU A 74 9.14 3.01 5.51
C LEU A 74 8.72 3.27 4.05
N TYR A 75 8.95 2.31 3.14
CA TYR A 75 8.50 2.42 1.75
C TYR A 75 6.99 2.41 1.58
N ALA A 76 6.25 1.70 2.44
CA ALA A 76 4.79 1.63 2.37
C ALA A 76 4.10 2.99 2.58
N TYR A 77 4.75 3.92 3.28
CA TYR A 77 4.22 5.25 3.61
C TYR A 77 5.02 6.40 2.96
N MET A 78 5.97 6.08 2.08
CA MET A 78 6.88 7.06 1.51
C MET A 78 6.20 7.96 0.46
N PRO A 79 6.36 9.30 0.54
CA PRO A 79 5.83 10.20 -0.46
C PRO A 79 6.60 10.09 -1.79
N LEU A 80 5.95 10.48 -2.88
CA LEU A 80 6.54 10.42 -4.21
C LEU A 80 7.81 11.29 -4.36
N SER A 81 7.90 12.41 -3.63
CA SER A 81 9.09 13.27 -3.63
C SER A 81 10.32 12.52 -3.13
N ASP A 82 10.21 11.81 -2.01
CA ASP A 82 11.35 11.06 -1.44
C ASP A 82 11.78 9.92 -2.38
N LEU A 83 10.80 9.25 -3.01
CA LEU A 83 11.06 8.25 -4.04
C LEU A 83 11.69 8.82 -5.32
N ALA A 84 11.64 10.13 -5.54
CA ALA A 84 12.31 10.79 -6.66
C ALA A 84 13.72 11.28 -6.27
N ASP A 85 13.88 11.73 -5.03
CA ASP A 85 15.08 12.45 -4.58
C ASP A 85 16.15 11.54 -3.98
N TYR A 86 15.77 10.39 -3.39
CA TYR A 86 16.68 9.52 -2.65
C TYR A 86 16.72 8.08 -3.18
N ASN A 87 17.58 7.25 -2.59
CA ASN A 87 17.90 5.89 -3.03
C ASN A 87 17.75 4.91 -1.86
N GLY A 88 17.64 3.61 -2.14
CA GLY A 88 17.47 2.56 -1.12
C GLY A 88 18.50 2.58 0.00
N LYS A 89 19.77 2.91 -0.32
CA LYS A 89 20.85 3.03 0.67
C LYS A 89 20.59 4.15 1.69
N PHE A 90 20.03 5.28 1.25
CA PHE A 90 19.69 6.39 2.15
C PHE A 90 18.60 5.95 3.13
N PHE A 91 17.55 5.29 2.64
CA PHE A 91 16.45 4.81 3.48
C PHE A 91 16.88 3.75 4.47
N LEU A 92 17.69 2.76 4.04
CA LEU A 92 18.23 1.77 4.97
C LEU A 92 19.07 2.43 6.07
N LYS A 93 19.90 3.43 5.74
CA LYS A 93 20.69 4.15 6.75
C LYS A 93 19.81 4.86 7.78
N ASN A 94 18.66 5.39 7.36
CA ASN A 94 17.69 5.99 8.29
C ASN A 94 17.08 4.92 9.21
N VAL A 95 16.65 3.78 8.67
CA VAL A 95 16.16 2.64 9.48
C VAL A 95 17.21 2.20 10.52
N GLN A 96 18.46 2.03 10.09
CA GLN A 96 19.57 1.66 10.97
C GLN A 96 19.83 2.72 12.05
N SER A 97 19.72 4.00 11.71
CA SER A 97 19.89 5.10 12.66
C SER A 97 18.77 5.13 13.71
N SER A 98 17.52 4.90 13.30
CA SER A 98 16.37 4.78 14.20
C SER A 98 16.49 3.57 15.14
N LEU A 99 16.95 2.43 14.62
CA LEU A 99 17.24 1.24 15.43
C LEU A 99 18.37 1.50 16.43
N ALA A 100 19.44 2.18 16.01
CA ALA A 100 20.55 2.55 16.89
C ALA A 100 20.05 3.46 18.03
N ALA A 101 19.18 4.43 17.74
CA ALA A 101 18.57 5.27 18.76
C ALA A 101 17.69 4.45 19.72
N ARG A 102 16.81 3.59 19.19
CA ARG A 102 15.94 2.70 19.99
C ARG A 102 16.74 1.82 20.95
N ASN A 103 17.88 1.30 20.49
CA ASN A 103 18.72 0.40 21.26
C ASN A 103 19.70 1.11 22.20
N GLY A 104 20.12 2.33 21.85
CA GLY A 104 21.15 3.10 22.58
C GLY A 104 20.62 3.96 23.71
N PHE A 105 19.39 4.49 23.60
CA PHE A 105 18.83 5.35 24.64
C PHE A 105 18.07 4.55 25.72
N SER A 106 18.15 5.00 26.97
CA SER A 106 17.49 4.36 28.13
C SER A 106 15.98 4.27 27.96
N TRP A 107 15.37 5.25 27.30
CA TRP A 107 13.93 5.27 26.99
C TRP A 107 13.57 4.50 25.70
N GLY A 108 14.53 4.22 24.82
CA GLY A 108 14.24 3.69 23.47
C GLY A 108 13.55 2.32 23.50
N LYS A 109 13.97 1.44 24.42
CA LYS A 109 13.34 0.12 24.63
C LYS A 109 11.95 0.18 25.25
N SER A 110 11.58 1.30 25.86
CA SER A 110 10.26 1.49 26.47
C SER A 110 9.20 1.98 25.47
N ILE A 111 9.61 2.39 24.26
CA ILE A 111 8.70 2.87 23.22
C ILE A 111 7.90 1.69 22.63
N PRO A 112 6.55 1.75 22.66
CA PRO A 112 5.71 0.75 22.02
C PRO A 112 5.95 0.69 20.50
N GLU A 113 5.81 -0.51 19.93
CA GLU A 113 6.09 -0.76 18.51
C GLU A 113 5.29 0.15 17.55
N HIS A 114 4.00 0.35 17.84
CA HIS A 114 3.14 1.21 17.02
C HIS A 114 3.54 2.69 17.04
N ILE A 115 4.22 3.15 18.10
CA ILE A 115 4.76 4.51 18.20
C ILE A 115 6.09 4.60 17.47
N PHE A 116 6.94 3.58 17.60
CA PHE A 116 8.24 3.56 16.91
C PHE A 116 8.08 3.55 15.38
N ASN A 117 7.01 2.91 14.89
CA ASN A 117 6.70 2.83 13.46
C ASN A 117 5.91 4.06 12.94
N HIS A 118 5.66 5.10 13.73
CA HIS A 118 4.97 6.32 13.27
C HIS A 118 5.96 7.47 13.05
#